data_AF-A0A160TYU2-F1
#
_entry.id   AF-A0A160TYU2-F1
#
_cell.length_a   1.000
_cell.length_b   1.000
_cell.length_c   1.000
_cell.angle_alpha   90.00
_cell.angle_beta   90.00
_cell.angle_gamma   90.00
#
_symmetry.space_group_name_H-M   'P 1'
#
loop_
_entity.id
_entity.type
_entity.pdbx_description
1 polymer ?
#
loop_
_entity_poly.entity_id
_entity_poly.type
_entity_poly.pdbx_seq_one_letter_code
_entity_poly.pdbx_strand_id
1 'polypeptide(L)' 'MEDTFKRWHISIVSAINLRRTQDMAAANFFTELSGITHEDGVMNQTQAVSQIWEKITGGWHLVHEHSTVHNGAL' A
#
# COMPACT_ATOMS: atom_id res chain seq x y z
N MET A 1 -17.98 4.80 -13.57
CA MET A 1 -16.98 4.43 -14.59
C MET A 1 -15.76 4.00 -13.80
N GLU A 2 -15.35 2.74 -13.89
CA GLU A 2 -14.13 2.28 -13.22
C GLU A 2 -12.95 2.68 -14.11
N ASP A 3 -12.29 3.79 -13.77
CA ASP A 3 -11.12 4.22 -14.51
C ASP A 3 -9.96 3.26 -14.22
N THR A 4 -9.54 2.53 -15.26
CA THR A 4 -8.40 1.61 -15.20
C THR A 4 -7.14 2.30 -15.74
N PHE A 5 -5.98 1.83 -15.29
CA PHE A 5 -4.69 2.37 -15.70
C PHE A 5 -4.08 1.58 -16.86
N LYS A 6 -3.65 2.26 -17.93
CA LYS A 6 -2.80 1.64 -18.97
C LYS A 6 -1.32 1.65 -18.61
N ARG A 7 -0.92 2.56 -17.70
CA ARG A 7 0.41 2.62 -17.09
C ARG A 7 0.28 3.19 -15.69
N TRP A 8 0.86 2.53 -14.70
CA TRP A 8 0.81 2.95 -13.31
C TRP A 8 2.11 2.62 -12.59
N HIS A 9 2.32 3.28 -11.46
CA HIS A 9 3.35 2.97 -10.49
C HIS A 9 2.77 3.17 -9.09
N ILE A 10 3.28 2.41 -8.13
CA ILE A 10 2.95 2.55 -6.71
C ILE A 10 4.24 2.75 -5.92
N SER A 11 4.23 3.71 -5.01
CA SER A 11 5.37 3.99 -4.12
C SER A 11 4.93 4.20 -2.69
N ILE A 12 5.77 3.79 -1.73
CA ILE A 12 5.59 4.15 -0.33
C ILE A 12 6.01 5.63 -0.17
N VAL A 13 5.11 6.46 0.35
CA VAL A 13 5.28 7.92 0.46
C VAL A 13 5.36 8.42 1.90
N SER A 14 5.34 7.50 2.87
CA SER A 14 5.57 7.82 4.29
C SER A 14 6.65 6.94 4.90
N ALA A 15 7.13 7.33 6.10
CA ALA A 15 7.84 6.39 6.95
C ALA A 15 6.97 5.15 7.27
N ILE A 16 7.61 3.99 7.40
CA ILE A 16 6.94 2.74 7.79
C ILE A 16 6.94 2.64 9.31
N ASN A 17 5.75 2.69 9.92
CA ASN A 17 5.58 2.43 11.35
C ASN A 17 5.48 0.92 11.58
N LEU A 18 6.58 0.33 12.05
CA LEU A 18 6.74 -1.11 12.25
C LEU A 18 6.68 -1.48 13.73
N ARG A 19 5.83 -2.45 14.08
CA ARG A 19 5.82 -3.14 15.38
C ARG A 19 6.05 -4.62 15.15
N ARG A 20 6.85 -5.26 15.99
CA ARG A 20 7.39 -6.61 15.73
C ARG A 20 7.51 -7.42 17.02
N THR A 21 7.11 -8.68 16.96
CA THR A 21 7.49 -9.75 17.90
C THR A 21 8.49 -10.70 17.21
N GLN A 22 8.78 -11.86 17.81
CA GLN A 22 9.66 -12.86 17.21
C GLN A 22 9.06 -13.51 15.95
N ASP A 23 7.75 -13.62 15.92
CA ASP A 23 6.94 -14.42 15.01
C ASP A 23 5.89 -13.63 14.24
N MET A 24 5.57 -12.40 14.66
CA MET A 24 4.62 -11.52 13.99
C MET A 24 5.19 -10.11 13.80
N ALA A 25 4.70 -9.39 12.79
CA ALA A 25 4.95 -7.97 12.62
C ALA A 25 3.72 -7.27 12.05
N ALA A 26 3.53 -6.01 12.44
CA ALA A 26 2.51 -5.13 11.92
C ALA A 26 3.18 -3.87 11.35
N ALA A 27 2.85 -3.52 10.10
CA ALA A 27 3.38 -2.35 9.42
C ALA A 27 2.24 -1.42 9.01
N ASN A 28 2.40 -0.12 9.25
CA ASN A 28 1.47 0.91 8.77
C ASN A 28 2.25 1.99 8.03
N PHE A 29 1.77 2.35 6.83
CA PHE A 29 2.40 3.34 5.96
C PHE A 29 1.40 3.87 4.95
N PHE A 30 1.78 4.91 4.20
CA PHE A 30 1.02 5.40 3.07
C PHE A 30 1.70 5.02 1.75
N THR A 31 0.88 4.66 0.77
CA THR A 31 1.29 4.53 -0.63
C THR A 31 0.63 5.57 -1.49
N GLU A 32 1.25 5.91 -2.61
CA GLU A 32 0.65 6.68 -3.69
C GLU A 32 0.64 5.81 -4.95
N LEU A 33 -0.56 5.58 -5.49
CA LEU A 33 -0.81 4.95 -6.80
C LEU A 33 -1.00 6.06 -7.83
N SER A 34 -0.09 6.13 -8.79
CA SER A 34 -0.06 7.19 -9.79
C SER A 34 0.07 6.62 -11.19
N GLY A 35 -0.65 7.19 -12.15
CA GLY A 35 -0.63 6.64 -13.51
C GLY A 35 -1.41 7.42 -14.54
N ILE A 36 -1.47 6.82 -15.72
CA ILE A 36 -2.25 7.30 -16.87
C ILE A 36 -3.40 6.32 -17.12
N THR A 37 -4.62 6.85 -17.22
CA THR A 37 -5.83 6.08 -17.53
C THR A 37 -5.88 5.68 -19.00
N HIS A 38 -6.82 4.81 -19.37
CA HIS A 38 -7.04 4.46 -20.78
C HIS A 38 -7.53 5.63 -21.63
N GLU A 39 -8.11 6.66 -21.01
CA GLU A 39 -8.58 7.90 -21.66
C GLU A 39 -7.50 9.00 -21.69
N ASP A 40 -6.24 8.65 -21.46
CA ASP A 40 -5.10 9.59 -21.42
C ASP A 40 -5.13 10.62 -20.28
N GLY A 41 -5.97 10.41 -19.25
CA GLY A 41 -5.99 11.20 -18.03
C GLY A 41 -4.87 10.82 -17.05
N VAL A 42 -4.42 11.78 -16.23
CA VAL A 42 -3.51 11.51 -15.10
C VAL A 42 -4.33 11.34 -13.83
N MET A 43 -4.08 10.27 -13.08
CA MET A 43 -4.74 9.99 -11.82
C MET A 43 -3.71 9.62 -10.75
N ASN A 44 -3.87 10.19 -9.56
CA ASN A 44 -3.09 9.90 -8.37
C ASN A 44 -4.03 9.55 -7.22
N GLN A 45 -3.68 8.53 -6.44
CA GLN A 45 -4.48 8.07 -5.31
C GLN A 45 -3.59 7.68 -4.15
N THR A 46 -3.72 8.38 -3.04
CA THR A 46 -3.04 8.03 -1.78
C THR A 46 -3.86 6.97 -1.05
N GLN A 47 -3.18 5.98 -0.46
CA GLN A 47 -3.80 4.93 0.32
C GLN A 47 -3.10 4.80 1.68
N ALA A 48 -3.88 4.65 2.74
CA ALA A 48 -3.36 4.21 4.03
C ALA A 48 -3.33 2.67 4.02
N VAL A 49 -2.18 2.09 4.33
CA VAL A 49 -1.94 0.64 4.27
C VAL A 49 -1.61 0.11 5.67
N SER A 50 -2.27 -0.97 6.05
CA SER A 50 -2.01 -1.76 7.25
C SER A 50 -1.73 -3.21 6.86
N GLN A 51 -0.55 -3.72 7.20
CA GLN A 51 -0.13 -5.08 6.90
C GLN A 51 0.18 -5.86 8.18
N ILE A 52 -0.18 -7.15 8.19
CA ILE A 52 0.23 -8.14 9.19
C ILE A 52 1.10 -9.19 8.50
N TRP A 53 2.25 -9.44 9.10
CA TRP A 53 3.24 -10.40 8.66
C TRP A 53 3.46 -11.46 9.72
N GLU A 54 3.63 -12.71 9.30
CA GLU A 54 3.94 -13.85 10.17
C GLU A 54 5.23 -14.53 9.73
N LYS A 55 5.94 -15.10 10.69
CA LYS A 55 7.16 -15.85 10.45
C LYS A 55 6.84 -17.33 10.29
N ILE A 56 6.71 -17.79 9.05
CA ILE A 56 6.42 -19.19 8.68
C ILE A 56 7.71 -19.84 8.23
N THR A 57 8.07 -20.98 8.83
CA THR A 57 9.29 -21.77 8.54
C THR A 57 10.59 -20.94 8.48
N GLY A 58 10.64 -19.83 9.24
CA GLY A 58 11.79 -18.94 9.32
C GLY A 58 11.75 -17.72 8.39
N GLY A 59 10.86 -17.70 7.38
CA GLY A 59 10.64 -16.58 6.47
C GLY A 59 9.48 -15.68 6.92
N TRP A 60 9.52 -14.39 6.58
CA TRP A 60 8.41 -13.47 6.81
C TRP A 60 7.44 -13.50 5.63
N HIS A 61 6.16 -13.71 5.90
CA HIS A 61 5.10 -13.77 4.90
C HIS A 61 4.01 -12.75 5.25
N LEU A 62 3.53 -12.03 4.25
CA LEU A 62 2.35 -11.18 4.39
C LEU A 62 1.13 -12.10 4.52
N VAL A 63 0.45 -12.06 5.65
CA VAL A 63 -0.74 -12.88 5.92
C VAL A 63 -2.03 -12.07 5.84
N HIS A 64 -1.95 -10.75 6.01
CA HIS A 64 -3.09 -9.86 5.87
C HIS A 64 -2.65 -8.48 5.42
N GLU A 65 -3.43 -7.87 4.52
CA GLU A 65 -3.33 -6.47 4.14
C GLU A 65 -4.71 -5.86 4.11
N HIS A 66 -4.82 -4.65 4.63
CA HIS A 66 -5.99 -3.80 4.52
C HIS A 66 -5.54 -2.41 4.08
N SER A 67 -6.16 -1.89 3.03
CA SER A 67 -5.87 -0.57 2.48
C SER A 67 -7.14 0.26 2.34
N THR A 68 -7.08 1.54 2.68
CA THR A 68 -8.17 2.49 2.46
C THR A 68 -7.70 3.69 1.66
N VAL A 69 -8.56 4.20 0.79
CA VAL A 69 -8.28 5.43 0.03
C VAL A 69 -8.22 6.60 1.01
N HIS A 70 -7.12 7.34 0.98
CA HIS A 70 -6.89 8.50 1.81
C HIS A 70 -7.09 9.77 0.99
N ASN A 71 -8.16 10.52 1.28
CA ASN A 71 -8.51 11.76 0.56
C ASN A 71 -7.86 13.02 1.18
N GLY A 72 -6.94 12.88 2.13
CA GLY A 72 -6.25 13.99 2.81
C GLY A 72 -4.86 14.28 2.24
N ALA A 73 -4.36 15.50 2.47
CA ALA A 73 -2.94 15.80 2.29
C ALA A 73 -2.14 15.13 3.42
N LEU A 74 -0.98 14.55 3.08
CA LEU A 74 -0.05 13.90 4.01
C LEU A 74 0.60 14.89 4.98
#